data_AF-A0A8J4XQ49-F1
#
_entry.id   AF-A0A8J4XQ49-F1
#
_cell.length_a   1.000
_cell.length_b   1.000
_cell.length_c   1.000
_cell.angle_alpha   90.00
_cell.angle_beta   90.00
_cell.angle_gamma   90.00
#
_symmetry.space_group_name_H-M   'P 1'
#
loop_
_entity.id
_entity.type
_entity.pdbx_description
1 polymer ?
#
loop_
_entity_poly.entity_id
_entity_poly.type
_entity_poly.pdbx_seq_one_letter_code
_entity_poly.pdbx_strand_id
1 'polypeptide(L)'
;MKAKELGISLKHLQNWWKNVKDWYVKLSKRTSGQATKMLTERDKWVLKNIAFYKSSMPTDVPDTLVNLPRDPSPDAQTSQAQYPHDSGEANILEDMEVAAAAEQASTRRKRKTPATERQGEEWMVDLRSTMKANQALLERLLEERSQPQSRREAFIRFVSDTLRSAPEEEYQVMHDQIVDIVHRRHTGSSTSGAGPGPSTAPQPSRPSTSQQSAIKQELPRGK
;
A
#
# COMPACT_ATOMS: atom_id res chain seq x y z
N MET A 1 27.98 0.09 -2.26
CA MET A 1 27.12 0.92 -3.13
C MET A 1 25.95 0.03 -3.50
N LYS A 2 24.79 0.23 -2.86
CA LYS A 2 23.65 -0.72 -2.91
C LYS A 2 23.22 -1.11 -4.34
N ALA A 3 23.34 -0.21 -5.32
CA ALA A 3 23.01 -0.51 -6.72
C ALA A 3 23.86 -1.65 -7.32
N LYS A 4 25.16 -1.70 -6.99
CA LYS A 4 26.08 -2.75 -7.46
C LYS A 4 25.79 -4.09 -6.79
N GLU A 5 25.40 -4.07 -5.52
CA GLU A 5 24.99 -5.25 -4.75
C GLU A 5 23.69 -5.88 -5.30
N LEU A 6 22.80 -5.05 -5.86
CA LEU A 6 21.53 -5.48 -6.45
C LEU A 6 21.63 -5.79 -7.96
N GLY A 7 22.82 -5.70 -8.57
CA GLY A 7 22.99 -5.92 -10.02
C GLY A 7 22.31 -4.89 -10.91
N ILE A 8 21.96 -3.71 -10.38
CA ILE A 8 21.26 -2.66 -11.12
C ILE A 8 22.29 -1.72 -11.74
N SER A 9 22.22 -1.54 -13.07
CA SER A 9 23.11 -0.62 -13.77
C SER A 9 22.82 0.84 -13.41
N LEU A 10 23.86 1.68 -13.35
CA LEU A 10 23.73 3.11 -13.10
C LEU A 10 22.79 3.80 -14.10
N LYS A 11 22.90 3.43 -15.38
CA LYS A 11 22.07 3.96 -16.48
C LYS A 11 20.59 3.67 -16.24
N HIS A 12 20.27 2.49 -15.71
CA HIS A 12 18.90 2.13 -15.37
C HIS A 12 18.36 3.02 -14.23
N LEU A 13 19.17 3.24 -13.18
CA LEU A 13 18.78 4.08 -12.06
C LEU A 13 18.57 5.55 -12.47
N GLN A 14 19.44 6.07 -13.34
CA GLN A 14 19.30 7.41 -13.92
C GLN A 14 18.02 7.55 -14.74
N ASN A 15 17.71 6.56 -15.59
CA ASN A 15 16.49 6.58 -16.40
C ASN A 15 15.23 6.46 -15.54
N TRP A 16 15.27 5.60 -14.51
CA TRP A 16 14.22 5.47 -13.52
C TRP A 16 13.97 6.81 -12.80
N TRP A 17 15.04 7.46 -12.32
CA TRP A 17 14.94 8.75 -11.65
C TRP A 17 14.37 9.84 -12.56
N LYS A 18 14.80 9.88 -13.83
CA LYS A 18 14.25 10.80 -14.83
C LYS A 18 12.75 10.64 -14.99
N ASN A 19 12.27 9.40 -15.14
CA ASN A 19 10.84 9.12 -15.27
C ASN A 19 10.05 9.54 -14.02
N VAL A 20 10.60 9.27 -12.84
CA VAL A 20 10.00 9.66 -11.55
C VAL A 20 9.89 11.18 -11.42
N LYS A 21 10.94 11.92 -11.80
CA LYS A 21 10.96 13.39 -11.82
C LYS A 21 9.96 13.96 -12.84
N ASP A 22 9.96 13.46 -14.07
CA ASP A 22 9.03 13.93 -15.12
C ASP A 22 7.57 13.72 -14.68
N TRP A 23 7.31 12.61 -13.98
CA TRP A 23 6.00 12.32 -13.46
C TRP A 23 5.60 13.23 -12.30
N TYR A 24 6.52 13.51 -11.36
CA TYR A 24 6.31 14.51 -10.32
C TYR A 24 5.96 15.88 -10.89
N VAL A 25 6.68 16.35 -11.93
CA VAL A 25 6.39 17.64 -12.58
C VAL A 25 5.00 17.63 -13.19
N LYS A 26 4.61 16.57 -13.91
CA LYS A 26 3.26 16.42 -14.46
C LYS A 26 2.18 16.43 -13.37
N LEU A 27 2.41 15.75 -12.25
CA LEU A 27 1.49 15.72 -11.11
C LEU A 27 1.35 17.09 -10.45
N SER A 28 2.48 17.78 -10.21
CA SER A 28 2.48 19.11 -9.60
C SER A 28 1.67 20.15 -10.39
N LYS A 29 1.73 20.08 -11.73
CA LYS A 29 0.93 20.93 -12.63
C LYS A 29 -0.56 20.56 -12.59
N ARG A 30 -0.90 19.27 -12.54
CA ARG A 30 -2.29 18.79 -12.50
C ARG A 30 -3.01 19.16 -11.20
N THR A 31 -2.31 19.18 -10.07
CA THR A 31 -2.88 19.61 -8.79
C THR A 31 -3.32 21.08 -8.80
N SER A 32 -2.77 21.91 -9.69
CA SER A 32 -2.97 23.37 -9.68
C SER A 32 -4.24 23.88 -10.38
N GLY A 33 -5.05 23.03 -11.03
CA GLY A 33 -6.17 23.58 -11.82
C GLY A 33 -7.29 22.63 -12.27
N GLN A 34 -7.25 21.33 -11.96
CA GLN A 34 -8.40 20.45 -12.22
C GLN A 34 -8.96 19.91 -10.91
N ALA A 35 -10.23 20.23 -10.65
CA ALA A 35 -11.03 19.62 -9.62
C ALA A 35 -11.03 18.09 -9.81
N THR A 36 -10.34 17.40 -8.90
CA THR A 36 -10.60 16.02 -8.48
C THR A 36 -10.60 14.93 -9.55
N LYS A 37 -9.54 14.80 -10.37
CA LYS A 37 -9.13 13.44 -10.77
C LYS A 37 -8.55 12.75 -9.53
N MET A 38 -9.15 11.63 -9.12
CA MET A 38 -8.64 10.86 -7.98
C MET A 38 -7.20 10.45 -8.25
N LEU A 39 -6.27 11.03 -7.48
CA LEU A 39 -4.86 10.66 -7.52
C LEU A 39 -4.74 9.20 -7.10
N THR A 40 -4.02 8.41 -7.90
CA THR A 40 -3.72 7.02 -7.57
C THR A 40 -2.81 6.98 -6.34
N GLU A 41 -2.76 5.84 -5.65
CA GLU A 41 -1.86 5.65 -4.51
C GLU A 41 -0.39 5.93 -4.88
N ARG A 42 -0.01 5.55 -6.10
CA ARG A 42 1.32 5.79 -6.64
C ARG A 42 1.60 7.28 -6.85
N ASP A 43 0.62 8.06 -7.32
CA ASP A 43 0.75 9.52 -7.44
C ASP A 43 0.94 10.18 -6.08
N LYS A 44 0.16 9.74 -5.08
CA LYS A 44 0.28 10.22 -3.69
C LYS A 44 1.67 9.92 -3.12
N TRP A 45 2.20 8.72 -3.37
CA TRP A 45 3.55 8.34 -2.95
C TRP A 45 4.62 9.22 -3.60
N VAL A 46 4.51 9.49 -4.91
CA VAL A 46 5.46 10.34 -5.65
C VAL A 46 5.45 11.76 -5.10
N LEU A 47 4.27 12.35 -4.90
CA LEU A 47 4.14 13.70 -4.34
C LEU A 47 4.75 13.81 -2.94
N LYS A 48 4.53 12.80 -2.08
CA LYS A 48 5.03 12.77 -0.70
C LYS A 48 6.55 12.62 -0.64
N ASN A 49 7.12 11.69 -1.41
CA ASN A 49 8.54 11.33 -1.27
C ASN A 49 9.47 12.23 -2.10
N ILE A 50 8.98 12.87 -3.16
CA ILE A 50 9.79 13.73 -4.05
C ILE A 50 9.48 15.21 -3.82
N ALA A 51 8.76 15.54 -2.73
CA ALA A 51 8.45 16.92 -2.36
C ALA A 51 9.69 17.82 -2.22
N PHE A 52 10.85 17.27 -1.86
CA PHE A 52 12.11 18.02 -1.77
C PHE A 52 12.55 18.66 -3.10
N TYR A 53 12.01 18.18 -4.22
CA TYR A 53 12.36 18.69 -5.55
C TYR A 53 11.77 20.09 -5.83
N LYS A 54 10.69 20.48 -5.14
CA LYS A 54 10.03 21.79 -5.30
C LYS A 54 10.96 22.97 -5.10
N SER A 55 11.89 22.88 -4.15
CA SER A 55 12.80 23.98 -3.80
C SER A 55 13.87 24.27 -4.86
N SER A 56 14.00 23.41 -5.88
CA SER A 56 15.05 23.51 -6.91
C SER A 56 14.53 23.90 -8.29
N MET A 57 13.21 24.05 -8.45
CA MET A 57 12.64 24.48 -9.72
C MET A 57 12.69 26.02 -9.75
N PRO A 58 13.39 26.63 -10.71
CA PRO A 58 13.25 28.05 -10.97
C PRO A 58 11.76 28.30 -11.18
N THR A 59 11.14 28.97 -10.22
CA THR A 59 9.76 29.37 -10.41
C THR A 59 9.89 30.59 -11.29
N ASP A 60 9.55 30.45 -12.57
CA ASP A 60 9.34 31.59 -13.48
C ASP A 60 8.11 32.36 -12.98
N VAL A 61 8.22 32.95 -11.78
CA VAL A 61 7.34 34.03 -11.38
C VAL A 61 7.91 35.23 -12.10
N PRO A 62 7.18 35.85 -13.06
CA PRO A 62 7.54 37.18 -13.49
C PRO A 62 7.55 38.05 -12.23
N ASP A 63 8.70 38.70 -12.02
CA ASP A 63 8.96 39.62 -10.93
C ASP A 63 7.68 40.36 -10.57
N THR A 64 7.16 40.05 -9.39
CA THR A 64 6.05 40.78 -8.82
C THR A 64 6.59 42.18 -8.60
N LEU A 65 6.28 43.07 -9.55
CA LEU A 65 6.56 44.49 -9.46
C LEU A 65 6.21 44.93 -8.05
N VAL A 66 7.25 45.35 -7.34
CA VAL A 66 7.17 46.06 -6.08
C VAL A 66 6.12 47.16 -6.27
N ASN A 67 4.94 46.96 -5.67
CA ASN A 67 3.93 48.00 -5.56
C ASN A 67 4.53 49.12 -4.70
N LEU A 68 5.11 50.12 -5.36
CA LEU A 68 5.28 51.45 -4.77
C LEU A 68 3.88 51.94 -4.35
N PRO A 69 3.69 52.47 -3.14
CA PRO A 69 2.46 53.13 -2.76
C PRO A 69 2.29 54.37 -3.65
N ARG A 70 1.38 54.30 -4.62
CA ARG A 70 0.99 55.41 -5.47
C ARG A 70 -0.20 56.11 -4.82
N ASP A 71 -0.03 57.39 -4.55
CA ASP A 71 -1.05 58.27 -3.97
C ASP A 71 -2.39 58.19 -4.74
N PRO A 72 -3.53 58.30 -4.04
CA PRO A 72 -4.84 58.33 -4.66
C PRO A 72 -5.09 59.70 -5.31
N SER A 73 -5.01 59.75 -6.65
CA SER A 73 -5.64 60.83 -7.42
C SER A 73 -7.06 60.41 -7.76
N PRO A 74 -8.10 61.20 -7.42
CA PRO A 74 -9.45 60.98 -7.90
C PRO A 74 -9.57 61.65 -9.27
N ASP A 75 -9.93 60.89 -10.31
CA ASP A 75 -10.88 61.32 -11.34
C ASP A 75 -10.96 60.33 -12.53
N ALA A 76 -12.18 60.26 -13.07
CA ALA A 76 -12.62 59.66 -14.34
C ALA A 76 -12.66 58.11 -14.40
N GLN A 77 -13.83 57.50 -14.20
CA GLN A 77 -14.91 57.25 -15.18
C GLN A 77 -14.63 56.10 -16.18
N THR A 78 -15.49 55.09 -16.07
CA THR A 78 -16.23 54.45 -17.17
C THR A 78 -15.45 53.85 -18.33
N SER A 79 -15.42 52.51 -18.39
CA SER A 79 -15.95 51.76 -19.54
C SER A 79 -16.08 50.27 -19.23
N GLN A 80 -17.32 49.80 -19.30
CA GLN A 80 -17.69 48.40 -19.49
C GLN A 80 -17.06 47.87 -20.78
N ALA A 81 -16.52 46.65 -20.73
CA ALA A 81 -16.44 45.79 -21.90
C ALA A 81 -16.88 44.39 -21.49
N GLN A 82 -18.12 44.08 -21.85
CA GLN A 82 -18.67 42.72 -21.90
C GLN A 82 -17.86 41.91 -22.91
N TYR A 83 -17.43 40.71 -22.52
CA TYR A 83 -17.00 39.69 -23.47
C TYR A 83 -18.04 38.57 -23.53
N PRO A 84 -18.39 38.07 -24.73
CA PRO A 84 -19.52 37.19 -24.93
C PRO A 84 -19.21 35.73 -24.59
N HIS A 85 -20.27 35.07 -24.16
CA HIS A 85 -20.46 33.63 -24.06
C HIS A 85 -20.35 33.00 -25.47
N ASP A 86 -19.47 32.02 -25.63
CA ASP A 86 -19.46 31.08 -26.76
C ASP A 86 -19.00 29.73 -26.14
N SER A 87 -19.85 28.75 -25.83
CA SER A 87 -20.99 28.11 -26.50
C SER A 87 -20.65 27.35 -27.78
N GLY A 88 -19.82 26.30 -27.67
CA GLY A 88 -20.03 25.15 -28.55
C GLY A 88 -18.83 24.23 -28.71
N GLU A 89 -18.76 23.17 -27.89
CA GLU A 89 -18.11 21.92 -28.30
C GLU A 89 -18.85 20.72 -27.69
N ALA A 90 -20.08 20.52 -28.15
CA ALA A 90 -20.81 19.27 -28.05
C ALA A 90 -21.12 18.82 -29.49
N ASN A 91 -20.16 18.17 -30.16
CA ASN A 91 -20.36 17.34 -31.36
C ASN A 91 -19.04 16.77 -31.91
N ILE A 92 -18.40 15.86 -31.18
CA ILE A 92 -17.30 15.03 -31.73
C ILE A 92 -17.49 13.56 -31.31
N LEU A 93 -18.71 13.03 -31.43
CA LEU A 93 -18.96 11.61 -31.13
C LEU A 93 -19.96 10.90 -32.06
N GLU A 94 -20.36 11.50 -33.18
CA GLU A 94 -21.47 10.94 -33.99
C GLU A 94 -21.17 10.68 -35.48
N ASP A 95 -19.92 10.80 -35.92
CA ASP A 95 -19.55 10.64 -37.35
C ASP A 95 -18.67 9.41 -37.67
N MET A 96 -18.68 8.38 -36.82
CA MET A 96 -17.88 7.15 -37.05
C MET A 96 -18.70 5.88 -37.32
N GLU A 97 -19.99 6.01 -37.64
CA GLU A 97 -20.91 4.86 -37.81
C GLU A 97 -21.60 4.75 -39.18
N VAL A 98 -21.09 5.40 -40.25
CA VAL A 98 -21.65 5.27 -41.61
C VAL A 98 -20.58 5.02 -42.68
N ALA A 99 -19.71 4.03 -42.45
CA ALA A 99 -18.77 3.54 -43.47
C ALA A 99 -18.65 2.00 -43.53
N ALA A 100 -19.67 1.28 -43.05
CA ALA A 100 -19.66 -0.19 -43.02
C ALA A 100 -20.74 -0.85 -43.90
N ALA A 101 -21.21 -0.16 -44.96
CA ALA A 101 -22.28 -0.66 -45.82
C ALA A 101 -22.06 -0.39 -47.32
N ALA A 102 -20.83 -0.45 -47.82
CA ALA A 102 -20.57 -0.54 -49.26
C ALA A 102 -19.18 -1.10 -49.53
N GLU A 103 -19.08 -2.41 -49.72
CA GLU A 103 -18.20 -3.03 -50.74
C GLU A 103 -18.39 -4.55 -50.74
N GLN A 104 -19.40 -4.98 -51.48
CA GLN A 104 -19.42 -6.32 -52.05
C GLN A 104 -18.92 -6.27 -53.49
N ALA A 105 -18.12 -7.29 -53.83
CA ALA A 105 -17.73 -7.78 -55.14
C ALA A 105 -16.40 -7.25 -55.73
N SER A 106 -15.32 -8.01 -55.52
CA SER A 106 -14.56 -8.59 -56.65
C SER A 106 -13.61 -9.73 -56.24
N THR A 107 -13.92 -10.93 -56.74
CA THR A 107 -12.99 -11.99 -57.19
C THR A 107 -11.91 -12.56 -56.23
N ARG A 108 -12.25 -13.72 -55.65
CA ARG A 108 -11.55 -15.02 -55.80
C ARG A 108 -10.01 -14.97 -55.86
N ARG A 109 -9.35 -15.00 -54.70
CA ARG A 109 -8.08 -15.75 -54.52
C ARG A 109 -8.11 -16.58 -53.24
N LYS A 110 -8.22 -17.89 -53.46
CA LYS A 110 -8.16 -18.96 -52.46
C LYS A 110 -6.69 -19.09 -52.00
N ARG A 111 -6.33 -18.54 -50.84
CA ARG A 111 -5.09 -18.87 -50.13
C ARG A 111 -5.35 -18.99 -48.62
N LYS A 112 -4.96 -20.15 -48.10
CA LYS A 112 -5.07 -20.64 -46.72
C LYS A 112 -4.36 -19.72 -45.72
N THR A 113 -5.02 -19.39 -44.62
CA THR A 113 -4.36 -19.16 -43.31
C THR A 113 -5.34 -19.43 -42.16
N PRO A 114 -5.38 -20.66 -41.60
CA PRO A 114 -6.06 -20.96 -40.33
C PRO A 114 -5.07 -20.84 -39.14
N ALA A 115 -4.23 -19.79 -39.12
CA ALA A 115 -3.13 -19.68 -38.15
C ALA A 115 -3.37 -18.64 -37.05
N THR A 116 -4.26 -17.66 -37.25
CA THR A 116 -4.48 -16.56 -36.29
C THR A 116 -5.41 -16.95 -35.14
N GLU A 117 -6.35 -17.88 -35.36
CA GLU A 117 -7.33 -18.29 -34.35
C GLU A 117 -6.68 -19.09 -33.20
N ARG A 118 -5.66 -19.90 -33.50
CA ARG A 118 -4.87 -20.62 -32.48
C ARG A 118 -4.10 -19.71 -31.55
N GLN A 119 -3.58 -18.60 -32.07
CA GLN A 119 -2.86 -17.62 -31.25
C GLN A 119 -3.80 -16.93 -30.25
N GLY A 120 -5.08 -16.77 -30.63
CA GLY A 120 -6.19 -16.32 -29.79
C GLY A 120 -6.47 -17.23 -28.58
N GLU A 121 -6.35 -18.54 -28.75
CA GLU A 121 -6.60 -19.49 -27.67
C GLU A 121 -5.41 -19.59 -26.71
N GLU A 122 -4.19 -19.56 -27.26
CA GLU A 122 -2.95 -19.63 -26.47
C GLU A 122 -2.82 -18.46 -25.48
N TRP A 123 -3.11 -17.22 -25.90
CA TRP A 123 -3.03 -16.08 -24.97
C TRP A 123 -4.09 -16.14 -23.87
N MET A 124 -5.30 -16.65 -24.16
CA MET A 124 -6.35 -16.80 -23.15
C MET A 124 -6.01 -17.90 -22.14
N VAL A 125 -5.35 -18.97 -22.57
CA VAL A 125 -4.83 -20.01 -21.68
C VAL A 125 -3.73 -19.44 -20.78
N ASP A 126 -2.80 -18.67 -21.33
CA ASP A 126 -1.73 -18.02 -20.56
C ASP A 126 -2.27 -17.00 -19.54
N LEU A 127 -3.27 -16.20 -19.93
CA LEU A 127 -3.93 -15.26 -19.03
C LEU A 127 -4.63 -15.98 -17.87
N ARG A 128 -5.39 -17.04 -18.15
CA ARG A 128 -6.05 -17.85 -17.11
C ARG A 128 -5.03 -18.51 -16.18
N SER A 129 -3.93 -19.02 -16.75
CA SER A 129 -2.81 -19.58 -15.98
C SER A 129 -2.20 -18.53 -15.04
N THR A 130 -1.95 -17.33 -15.54
CA THR A 130 -1.39 -16.22 -14.77
C THR A 130 -2.33 -15.77 -13.65
N MET A 131 -3.63 -15.64 -13.94
CA MET A 131 -4.62 -15.31 -12.90
C MET A 131 -4.69 -16.37 -11.81
N LYS A 132 -4.65 -17.65 -12.20
CA LYS A 132 -4.64 -18.78 -11.24
C LYS A 132 -3.37 -18.78 -10.39
N ALA A 133 -2.21 -18.50 -10.99
CA ALA A 133 -0.94 -18.39 -10.27
C ALA A 133 -0.95 -17.21 -9.27
N ASN A 134 -1.49 -16.06 -9.68
CA ASN A 134 -1.64 -14.90 -8.80
C ASN A 134 -2.63 -15.18 -7.66
N GLN A 135 -3.73 -15.88 -7.94
CA GLN A 135 -4.68 -16.29 -6.91
C GLN A 135 -4.01 -17.23 -5.89
N ALA A 136 -3.28 -18.24 -6.35
CA ALA A 136 -2.56 -19.15 -5.48
C ALA A 136 -1.48 -18.43 -4.63
N LEU A 137 -0.82 -17.41 -5.18
CA LEU A 137 0.13 -16.58 -4.43
C LEU A 137 -0.58 -15.80 -3.30
N LEU A 138 -1.74 -15.21 -3.59
CA LEU A 138 -2.53 -14.49 -2.58
C LEU A 138 -3.04 -15.42 -1.48
N GLU A 139 -3.53 -16.60 -1.83
CA GLU A 139 -3.93 -17.64 -0.86
C GLU A 139 -2.75 -18.04 0.03
N ARG A 140 -1.56 -18.23 -0.54
CA ARG A 140 -0.36 -18.55 0.21
C ARG A 140 0.06 -17.43 1.16
N LEU A 141 -0.02 -16.17 0.74
CA LEU A 141 0.31 -15.02 1.60
C LEU A 141 -0.70 -14.86 2.74
N LEU A 142 -1.98 -15.15 2.50
CA LEU A 142 -3.00 -15.16 3.54
C LEU A 142 -2.75 -16.27 4.58
N GLU A 143 -2.38 -17.46 4.12
CA GLU A 143 -2.03 -18.59 5.00
C GLU A 143 -0.73 -18.34 5.77
N GLU A 144 0.28 -17.72 5.14
CA GLU A 144 1.52 -17.36 5.81
C GLU A 144 1.31 -16.27 6.87
N ARG A 145 0.34 -15.37 6.66
CA ARG A 145 -0.04 -14.34 7.62
C ARG A 145 -0.94 -14.86 8.75
N SER A 146 -1.64 -15.98 8.53
CA SER A 146 -2.47 -16.60 9.56
C SER A 146 -1.64 -17.42 10.56
N GLN A 147 -0.41 -17.80 10.20
CA GLN A 147 0.54 -18.42 11.11
C GLN A 147 1.27 -17.38 11.98
N PRO A 148 1.29 -17.57 13.32
CA PRO A 148 2.05 -16.69 14.19
C PRO A 148 3.54 -16.83 13.87
N GLN A 149 4.17 -15.75 13.39
CA GLN A 149 5.57 -15.74 12.95
C GLN A 149 6.54 -15.88 14.13
N SER A 150 6.04 -15.73 15.36
CA SER A 150 6.82 -15.92 16.58
C SER A 150 5.98 -16.50 17.71
N ARG A 151 6.64 -17.18 18.66
CA ARG A 151 6.01 -17.62 19.91
C ARG A 151 5.33 -16.47 20.66
N ARG A 152 5.90 -15.26 20.57
CA ARG A 152 5.33 -14.05 21.16
C ARG A 152 3.98 -13.70 20.52
N GLU A 153 3.90 -13.76 19.20
CA GLU A 153 2.67 -13.48 18.46
C GLU A 153 1.58 -14.53 18.71
N ALA A 154 1.96 -15.81 18.79
CA ALA A 154 1.05 -16.89 19.19
C ALA A 154 0.47 -16.64 20.59
N PHE A 155 1.31 -16.21 21.53
CA PHE A 155 0.88 -15.85 22.88
C PHE A 155 -0.05 -14.63 22.88
N ILE A 156 0.29 -13.56 22.15
CA ILE A 156 -0.56 -12.37 22.04
C ILE A 156 -1.94 -12.73 21.49
N ARG A 157 -1.99 -13.57 20.44
CA ARG A 157 -3.24 -14.03 19.84
C ARG A 157 -4.05 -14.87 20.82
N PHE A 158 -3.42 -15.81 21.51
CA PHE A 158 -4.08 -16.60 22.55
C PHE A 158 -4.69 -15.72 23.65
N VAL A 159 -3.94 -14.74 24.16
CA VAL A 159 -4.45 -13.82 25.19
C VAL A 159 -5.60 -13.00 24.63
N SER A 160 -5.48 -12.47 23.42
CA SER A 160 -6.54 -11.70 22.76
C SER A 160 -7.82 -12.51 22.54
N ASP A 161 -7.69 -13.76 22.08
CA ASP A 161 -8.83 -14.65 21.84
C ASP A 161 -9.50 -15.04 23.17
N THR A 162 -8.69 -15.35 24.20
CA THR A 162 -9.17 -15.64 25.56
C THR A 162 -9.98 -14.47 26.11
N LEU A 163 -9.43 -13.24 26.03
CA LEU A 163 -10.09 -12.03 26.49
C LEU A 163 -11.38 -11.73 25.73
N ARG A 164 -11.43 -12.04 24.42
CA ARG A 164 -12.62 -11.82 23.58
C ARG A 164 -13.75 -12.80 23.89
N SER A 165 -13.42 -14.02 24.32
CA SER A 165 -14.40 -15.06 24.65
C SER A 165 -14.91 -15.02 26.09
N ALA A 166 -14.24 -14.28 26.97
CA ALA A 166 -14.59 -14.22 28.38
C ALA A 166 -15.86 -13.38 28.62
N PRO A 167 -16.69 -13.73 29.61
CA PRO A 167 -17.78 -12.88 30.06
C PRO A 167 -17.23 -11.57 30.66
N GLU A 168 -18.00 -10.49 30.58
CA GLU A 168 -17.55 -9.13 30.94
C GLU A 168 -17.01 -9.05 32.37
N GLU A 169 -17.61 -9.79 33.32
CA GLU A 169 -17.16 -9.79 34.71
C GLU A 169 -15.74 -10.37 34.87
N GLU A 170 -15.41 -11.42 34.12
CA GLU A 170 -14.09 -12.05 34.14
C GLU A 170 -13.07 -11.26 33.31
N TYR A 171 -13.52 -10.65 32.22
CA TYR A 171 -12.68 -9.80 31.37
C TYR A 171 -12.04 -8.67 32.17
N GLN A 172 -12.83 -7.95 32.99
CA GLN A 172 -12.31 -6.82 33.76
C GLN A 172 -11.24 -7.27 34.77
N VAL A 173 -11.46 -8.39 35.44
CA VAL A 173 -10.50 -8.96 36.40
C VAL A 173 -9.20 -9.37 35.70
N MET A 174 -9.29 -10.06 34.56
CA MET A 174 -8.10 -10.46 33.79
C MET A 174 -7.35 -9.26 33.21
N HIS A 175 -8.08 -8.26 32.71
CA HIS A 175 -7.51 -7.02 32.19
C HIS A 175 -6.69 -6.31 33.27
N ASP A 176 -7.26 -6.12 34.46
CA ASP A 176 -6.60 -5.43 35.57
C ASP A 176 -5.34 -6.19 36.03
N GLN A 177 -5.39 -7.52 36.05
CA GLN A 177 -4.21 -8.36 36.35
C GLN A 177 -3.10 -8.21 35.30
N ILE A 178 -3.46 -8.22 34.00
CA ILE A 178 -2.49 -8.05 32.92
C ILE A 178 -1.83 -6.67 33.01
N VAL A 179 -2.63 -5.63 33.23
CA VAL A 179 -2.15 -4.25 33.40
C VAL A 179 -1.22 -4.14 34.61
N ASP A 180 -1.58 -4.72 35.76
CA ASP A 180 -0.73 -4.74 36.95
C ASP A 180 0.62 -5.44 36.71
N ILE A 181 0.61 -6.61 36.04
CA ILE A 181 1.85 -7.32 35.68
C ILE A 181 2.76 -6.47 34.78
N VAL A 182 2.18 -5.75 33.81
CA VAL A 182 2.94 -4.85 32.93
C VAL A 182 3.53 -3.70 33.74
N HIS A 183 2.75 -3.05 34.61
CA HIS A 183 3.21 -1.94 35.43
C HIS A 183 4.28 -2.35 36.45
N ARG A 184 4.16 -3.51 37.09
CA ARG A 184 5.19 -4.03 38.01
C ARG A 184 6.53 -4.27 37.34
N ARG A 185 6.54 -4.75 36.08
CA ARG A 185 7.79 -4.96 35.33
C ARG A 185 8.47 -3.64 34.95
N HIS A 186 7.70 -2.60 34.66
CA HIS A 186 8.26 -1.29 34.31
C HIS A 186 8.74 -0.51 35.54
N THR A 187 8.15 -0.74 36.72
CA THR A 187 8.55 -0.07 37.97
C THR A 187 9.66 -0.82 38.73
N GLY A 188 9.72 -2.16 38.60
CA GLY A 188 10.70 -3.01 39.32
C GLY A 188 12.11 -3.07 38.74
N SER A 189 12.41 -2.44 37.58
CA SER A 189 13.77 -2.46 37.00
C SER A 189 14.67 -1.31 37.45
N SER A 190 14.23 -0.50 38.42
CA SER A 190 14.97 0.70 38.87
C SER A 190 15.74 0.52 40.18
N THR A 191 15.81 -0.69 40.75
CA THR A 191 16.52 -0.93 42.02
C THR A 191 17.62 -1.97 41.86
N SER A 192 18.72 -1.57 41.22
CA SER A 192 20.03 -2.22 41.36
C SER A 192 21.06 -1.18 41.79
N GLY A 193 21.28 -1.08 43.10
CA GLY A 193 22.28 -0.16 43.64
C GLY A 193 22.44 -0.19 45.16
N ALA A 194 22.53 -1.37 45.79
CA ALA A 194 23.30 -1.66 47.01
C ALA A 194 22.86 -3.02 47.62
N GLY A 195 23.73 -4.03 47.57
CA GLY A 195 23.61 -5.22 48.43
C GLY A 195 24.28 -4.98 49.80
N PRO A 196 24.68 -6.02 50.54
CA PRO A 196 24.11 -7.37 50.66
C PRO A 196 23.87 -7.75 52.14
N GLY A 197 22.94 -8.68 52.41
CA GLY A 197 22.76 -9.25 53.75
C GLY A 197 22.35 -10.72 53.64
N PRO A 198 23.26 -11.68 53.90
CA PRO A 198 22.95 -13.10 53.88
C PRO A 198 22.33 -13.48 55.22
N SER A 199 21.03 -13.81 55.23
CA SER A 199 20.41 -14.41 56.43
C SER A 199 19.73 -15.72 56.06
N THR A 200 20.54 -16.75 56.25
CA THR A 200 20.24 -18.17 56.44
C THR A 200 18.95 -18.42 57.24
N ALA A 201 18.00 -19.19 56.69
CA ALA A 201 17.11 -20.08 57.45
C ALA A 201 16.45 -21.13 56.52
N PRO A 202 16.05 -22.31 57.04
CA PRO A 202 16.12 -23.58 56.31
C PRO A 202 14.81 -23.96 55.62
N GLN A 203 14.93 -24.57 54.44
CA GLN A 203 13.82 -25.20 53.72
C GLN A 203 13.55 -26.60 54.26
N PRO A 204 12.30 -26.94 54.64
CA PRO A 204 11.90 -28.34 54.82
C PRO A 204 11.57 -28.99 53.46
N SER A 205 12.05 -30.21 53.36
CA SER A 205 11.96 -31.19 52.28
C SER A 205 10.57 -31.28 51.61
N ARG A 206 10.53 -31.27 50.27
CA ARG A 206 9.38 -31.77 49.51
C ARG A 206 9.66 -33.20 49.02
N PRO A 207 8.74 -34.15 49.24
CA PRO A 207 8.88 -35.50 48.76
C PRO A 207 8.68 -35.59 47.25
N SER A 208 9.50 -36.44 46.67
CA SER A 208 9.44 -36.95 45.31
C SER A 208 8.18 -37.79 45.14
N THR A 209 7.32 -37.42 44.19
CA THR A 209 6.29 -38.34 43.67
C THR A 209 6.45 -38.43 42.16
N SER A 210 7.21 -39.46 41.80
CA SER A 210 7.12 -40.17 40.54
C SER A 210 5.69 -40.65 40.32
N GLN A 211 5.05 -40.27 39.22
CA GLN A 211 4.03 -41.10 38.59
C GLN A 211 4.19 -41.08 37.08
N GLN A 212 4.66 -42.24 36.62
CA GLN A 212 4.40 -42.81 35.31
C GLN A 212 2.92 -42.71 34.95
N SER A 213 2.62 -42.45 33.68
CA SER A 213 1.57 -43.19 32.97
C SER A 213 1.81 -43.13 31.47
N ALA A 214 2.14 -44.29 30.93
CA ALA A 214 2.18 -44.58 29.51
C ALA A 214 0.77 -44.44 28.92
N ILE A 215 0.64 -43.67 27.85
CA ILE A 215 -0.52 -43.77 26.97
C ILE A 215 -0.02 -44.32 25.64
N LYS A 216 -0.22 -45.63 25.52
CA LYS A 216 -0.32 -46.38 24.27
C LYS A 216 -1.65 -45.97 23.64
N GLN A 217 -1.64 -45.36 22.45
CA GLN A 217 -2.81 -45.38 21.59
C GLN A 217 -2.39 -45.79 20.18
N GLU A 218 -2.73 -47.03 19.87
CA GLU A 218 -2.98 -47.53 18.52
C GLU A 218 -4.10 -46.72 17.86
N LEU A 219 -4.04 -46.53 16.54
CA LEU A 219 -5.18 -46.60 15.62
C LEU A 219 -4.68 -46.64 14.15
N PRO A 220 -5.52 -47.00 13.15
CA PRO A 220 -5.25 -48.13 12.28
C PRO A 220 -5.05 -47.73 10.81
N ARG A 221 -4.53 -48.68 10.02
CA ARG A 221 -4.56 -48.62 8.56
C ARG A 221 -6.00 -48.76 8.06
N GLY A 222 -6.54 -47.66 7.52
CA GLY A 222 -7.70 -47.66 6.64
C GLY A 222 -7.26 -47.77 5.18
N LYS A 223 -8.07 -48.52 4.42
CA LYS A 223 -7.87 -49.04 3.06
C LYS A 223 -7.65 -47.99 1.98
#